data_AF-A7SVG9-F1
#
_entry.id   AF-A7SVG9-F1
#
_cell.length_a   1.000
_cell.length_b   1.000
_cell.length_c   1.000
_cell.angle_alpha   90.00
_cell.angle_beta   90.00
_cell.angle_gamma   90.00
#
_symmetry.space_group_name_H-M   'P 1'
#
loop_
_entity.id
_entity.type
_entity.pdbx_description
1 polymer ?
#
loop_
_entity_poly.entity_id
_entity_poly.type
_entity_poly.pdbx_seq_one_letter_code
_entity_poly.pdbx_strand_id
1 'polypeptide(L)'
;DSDFTRSMWDHRFRLTYQVTVERQKLSTRLTIENKDTKPFDFTTLLHTYFRIPDVTKTTVTGLRGASYVDKLQNGDICKETRDFVQVDCHTDRVYMDTASSHRLSNSPCDGDIIIDKHNLPDTVLWNPWEEKAEKMSDFGNDEYPNMLCVEAGYVSKRFLLQPGESFNCGQTFTCAPKE
;
A
#
# COMPACT_ATOMS: atom_id res chain seq x y z
N ASP A 1 -22.54 -5.09 1.37
CA ASP A 1 -23.07 -4.00 2.20
C ASP A 1 -23.94 -4.56 3.33
N SER A 2 -24.28 -3.74 4.32
CA SER A 2 -25.22 -4.00 5.41
C SER A 2 -26.01 -2.73 5.75
N ASP A 3 -27.03 -2.80 6.60
CA ASP A 3 -27.75 -1.60 7.07
C ASP A 3 -26.81 -0.57 7.72
N PHE A 4 -25.86 -1.05 8.51
CA PHE A 4 -24.84 -0.19 9.13
C PHE A 4 -24.00 0.53 8.08
N THR A 5 -23.44 -0.19 7.08
CA THR A 5 -22.61 0.47 6.05
C THR A 5 -23.42 1.43 5.20
N ARG A 6 -24.67 1.09 4.86
CA ARG A 6 -25.57 1.95 4.08
C ARG A 6 -25.98 3.21 4.84
N SER A 7 -26.04 3.17 6.18
CA SER A 7 -26.30 4.37 6.99
C SER A 7 -25.16 5.41 6.94
N MET A 8 -23.93 4.97 6.66
CA MET A 8 -22.75 5.86 6.52
C MET A 8 -22.48 6.25 5.07
N TRP A 9 -22.68 5.31 4.15
CA TRP A 9 -22.45 5.48 2.72
C TRP A 9 -23.49 4.66 1.97
N ASP A 10 -24.55 5.33 1.51
CA ASP A 10 -25.75 4.71 0.92
C ASP A 10 -25.49 4.17 -0.50
N HIS A 11 -24.68 3.12 -0.60
CA HIS A 11 -24.46 2.36 -1.83
C HIS A 11 -24.53 0.86 -1.57
N ARG A 12 -25.09 0.13 -2.53
CA ARG A 12 -25.06 -1.34 -2.55
C ARG A 12 -23.80 -1.82 -3.23
N PHE A 13 -22.98 -2.56 -2.49
CA PHE A 13 -21.70 -3.05 -2.99
C PHE A 13 -21.38 -4.45 -2.44
N ARG A 14 -20.55 -5.18 -3.18
CA ARG A 14 -19.93 -6.42 -2.69
C ARG A 14 -18.43 -6.29 -2.75
N LEU A 15 -17.77 -6.65 -1.65
CA LEU A 15 -16.31 -6.80 -1.59
C LEU A 15 -16.01 -8.30 -1.44
N THR A 16 -15.12 -8.80 -2.28
CA THR A 16 -14.57 -10.15 -2.15
C THR A 16 -13.07 -10.03 -1.98
N TYR A 17 -12.54 -10.52 -0.87
CA TYR A 17 -11.10 -10.54 -0.60
C TYR A 17 -10.60 -11.98 -0.60
N GLN A 18 -9.72 -12.30 -1.55
CA GLN A 18 -9.12 -13.62 -1.70
C GLN A 18 -7.66 -13.57 -1.28
N VAL A 19 -7.27 -14.54 -0.44
CA VAL A 19 -5.89 -14.73 0.01
C VAL A 19 -5.42 -16.10 -0.48
N THR A 20 -4.32 -16.12 -1.22
CA THR A 20 -3.67 -17.36 -1.67
C THR A 20 -2.29 -17.43 -1.03
N VAL A 21 -2.04 -18.52 -0.31
CA VAL A 21 -0.76 -18.78 0.35
C VAL A 21 -0.06 -19.93 -0.36
N GLU A 22 1.14 -19.66 -0.87
CA GLU A 22 2.02 -20.62 -1.52
C GLU A 22 3.37 -20.64 -0.77
N ARG A 23 4.24 -21.60 -1.11
CA ARG A 23 5.48 -21.85 -0.33
C ARG A 23 6.38 -20.61 -0.15
N GLN A 24 6.51 -19.79 -1.18
CA GLN A 24 7.38 -18.59 -1.16
C GLN A 24 6.62 -17.32 -1.57
N LYS A 25 5.27 -17.40 -1.61
CA LYS A 25 4.44 -16.37 -2.22
C LYS A 25 3.13 -16.20 -1.45
N LEU A 26 2.75 -14.94 -1.23
CA LEU A 26 1.46 -14.54 -0.69
C LEU A 26 0.79 -13.61 -1.68
N SER A 27 -0.39 -13.98 -2.18
CA SER A 27 -1.18 -13.14 -3.06
C SER A 27 -2.47 -12.72 -2.37
N THR A 28 -2.81 -11.44 -2.48
CA THR A 28 -4.08 -10.92 -2.01
C THR A 28 -4.78 -10.20 -3.15
N ARG A 29 -6.07 -10.49 -3.34
CA ARG A 29 -6.90 -9.91 -4.41
C ARG A 29 -8.17 -9.35 -3.79
N LEU A 30 -8.51 -8.13 -4.16
CA LEU A 30 -9.76 -7.47 -3.82
C LEU A 30 -10.58 -7.30 -5.09
N THR A 31 -11.84 -7.73 -5.03
CA THR A 31 -12.85 -7.45 -6.05
C THR A 31 -13.93 -6.58 -5.44
N ILE A 32 -14.20 -5.45 -6.07
CA ILE A 32 -15.22 -4.47 -5.68
C ILE A 32 -16.30 -4.49 -6.76
N GLU A 33 -17.53 -4.81 -6.41
CA GLU A 33 -18.65 -4.88 -7.35
C GLU A 33 -19.69 -3.82 -7.01
N ASN A 34 -20.15 -3.08 -8.03
CA ASN A 34 -21.28 -2.20 -7.89
C ASN A 34 -22.58 -3.01 -8.02
N LYS A 35 -23.29 -3.17 -6.89
CA LYS A 35 -24.59 -3.87 -6.80
C LYS A 35 -25.76 -2.90 -6.70
N ASP A 36 -25.49 -1.62 -6.89
CA ASP A 36 -26.47 -0.55 -6.91
C ASP A 36 -26.98 -0.29 -8.33
N THR A 37 -27.99 0.56 -8.44
CA THR A 37 -28.49 1.12 -9.70
C THR A 37 -27.84 2.46 -10.05
N LYS A 38 -27.06 3.05 -9.12
CA LYS A 38 -26.31 4.31 -9.31
C LYS A 38 -24.79 4.05 -9.34
N PRO A 39 -24.02 4.83 -10.12
CA PRO A 39 -22.56 4.75 -10.05
C PRO A 39 -22.06 5.20 -8.67
N PHE A 40 -20.89 4.73 -8.28
CA PHE A 40 -20.16 5.25 -7.12
C PHE A 40 -18.68 5.33 -7.42
N ASP A 41 -18.00 6.23 -6.73
CA ASP A 41 -16.55 6.34 -6.80
C ASP A 41 -15.89 5.91 -5.49
N PHE A 42 -14.63 5.49 -5.57
CA PHE A 42 -13.86 5.07 -4.39
C PHE A 42 -12.36 5.28 -4.59
N THR A 43 -11.65 5.33 -3.47
CA THR A 43 -10.23 4.98 -3.40
C THR A 43 -10.12 3.61 -2.73
N THR A 44 -9.05 2.88 -3.00
CA THR A 44 -8.77 1.60 -2.33
C THR A 44 -7.28 1.40 -2.19
N LEU A 45 -6.87 0.74 -1.12
CA LEU A 45 -5.46 0.48 -0.84
C LEU A 45 -5.33 -0.77 0.03
N LEU A 46 -4.22 -1.48 -0.13
CA LEU A 46 -3.85 -2.61 0.72
C LEU A 46 -2.71 -2.18 1.66
N HIS A 47 -3.06 -1.87 2.91
CA HIS A 47 -2.19 -1.24 3.91
C HIS A 47 -1.21 -2.24 4.53
N THR A 48 -0.23 -2.66 3.74
CA THR A 48 0.65 -3.78 4.08
C THR A 48 1.82 -3.32 4.95
N TYR A 49 1.89 -3.84 6.17
CA TYR A 49 3.01 -3.68 7.08
C TYR A 49 4.03 -4.80 6.84
N PHE A 50 5.22 -4.47 6.34
CA PHE A 50 6.31 -5.43 6.26
C PHE A 50 7.11 -5.42 7.54
N ARG A 51 7.22 -6.59 8.18
CA ARG A 51 8.19 -6.81 9.27
C ARG A 51 9.60 -6.78 8.68
N ILE A 52 10.47 -5.98 9.26
CA ILE A 52 11.88 -5.81 8.87
C ILE A 52 12.77 -5.73 10.11
N PRO A 53 14.07 -6.06 10.02
CA PRO A 53 14.99 -5.96 11.16
C PRO A 53 15.28 -4.52 11.58
N ASP A 54 15.37 -3.60 10.62
CA ASP A 54 15.77 -2.21 10.86
C ASP A 54 15.34 -1.32 9.69
N VAL A 55 14.40 -0.41 9.92
CA VAL A 55 13.88 0.53 8.91
C VAL A 55 14.99 1.41 8.32
N THR A 56 16.00 1.77 9.12
CA THR A 56 17.10 2.62 8.67
C THR A 56 18.06 1.90 7.73
N LYS A 57 18.00 0.56 7.65
CA LYS A 57 18.81 -0.26 6.72
C LYS A 57 17.99 -0.87 5.59
N THR A 58 16.70 -0.56 5.55
CA THR A 58 15.75 -1.12 4.59
C THR A 58 15.58 -0.15 3.44
N THR A 59 15.61 -0.68 2.22
CA THR A 59 15.45 0.12 1.01
C THR A 59 14.32 -0.42 0.14
N VAL A 60 13.62 0.51 -0.52
CA VAL A 60 12.59 0.21 -1.52
C VAL A 60 13.05 0.71 -2.88
N THR A 61 13.08 -0.17 -3.89
CA THR A 61 13.41 0.19 -5.27
C THR A 61 12.18 0.17 -6.19
N GLY A 62 12.33 0.68 -7.41
CA GLY A 62 11.23 0.79 -8.38
C GLY A 62 10.38 2.06 -8.24
N LEU A 63 10.85 3.02 -7.45
CA LEU A 63 10.21 4.34 -7.26
C LEU A 63 10.95 5.47 -7.99
N ARG A 64 12.14 5.23 -8.54
CA ARG A 64 12.90 6.24 -9.29
C ARG A 64 12.07 6.78 -10.44
N GLY A 65 11.99 8.10 -10.55
CA GLY A 65 11.22 8.79 -11.56
C GLY A 65 9.73 8.88 -11.25
N ALA A 66 9.22 8.32 -10.16
CA ALA A 66 7.84 8.54 -9.74
C ALA A 66 7.68 9.94 -9.13
N SER A 67 6.55 10.58 -9.41
CA SER A 67 6.15 11.78 -8.68
C SER A 67 5.46 11.36 -7.38
N TYR A 68 5.65 12.08 -6.29
CA TYR A 68 5.02 11.76 -5.01
C TYR A 68 4.54 13.00 -4.28
N VAL A 69 3.53 12.82 -3.43
CA VAL A 69 3.08 13.82 -2.46
C VAL A 69 3.58 13.40 -1.09
N ASP A 70 4.28 14.29 -0.39
CA ASP A 70 4.66 14.10 1.01
C ASP A 70 3.59 14.72 1.90
N LYS A 71 2.82 13.89 2.62
CA LYS A 71 1.72 14.38 3.48
C LYS A 71 2.22 15.19 4.68
N LEU A 72 3.53 15.13 4.96
CA LEU A 72 4.16 15.90 6.03
C LEU A 72 4.68 17.27 5.53
N GLN A 73 4.71 17.51 4.21
CA GLN A 73 5.23 18.74 3.61
C GLN A 73 4.18 19.42 2.71
N ASN A 74 3.19 20.08 3.33
CA ASN A 74 2.18 20.94 2.69
C ASN A 74 1.43 20.38 1.45
N GLY A 75 1.63 19.11 1.09
CA GLY A 75 1.06 18.48 -0.10
C GLY A 75 1.79 18.79 -1.41
N ASP A 76 3.01 19.32 -1.38
CA ASP A 76 3.77 19.62 -2.61
C ASP A 76 4.11 18.33 -3.39
N ILE A 77 4.07 18.43 -4.72
CA ILE A 77 4.44 17.33 -5.61
C ILE A 77 5.95 17.34 -5.81
N CYS A 78 6.61 16.29 -5.33
CA CYS A 78 8.04 16.05 -5.50
C CYS A 78 8.32 14.99 -6.58
N LYS A 79 9.58 14.88 -6.98
CA LYS A 79 10.07 13.83 -7.90
C LYS A 79 11.11 12.98 -7.19
N GLU A 80 10.95 11.67 -7.22
CA GLU A 80 11.95 10.75 -6.70
C GLU A 80 13.08 10.57 -7.70
N THR A 81 14.27 11.02 -7.36
CA THR A 81 15.45 10.95 -8.23
C THR A 81 16.43 9.87 -7.82
N ARG A 82 16.29 9.32 -6.61
CA ARG A 82 17.16 8.27 -6.06
C ARG A 82 16.84 6.92 -6.69
N ASP A 83 17.85 6.04 -6.75
CA ASP A 83 17.68 4.66 -7.23
C ASP A 83 16.90 3.80 -6.24
N PHE A 84 16.99 4.14 -4.96
CA PHE A 84 16.28 3.48 -3.87
C PHE A 84 15.83 4.52 -2.84
N VAL A 85 14.74 4.21 -2.16
CA VAL A 85 14.20 5.00 -1.05
C VAL A 85 14.57 4.30 0.25
N GLN A 86 15.24 5.03 1.14
CA GLN A 86 15.48 4.65 2.53
C GLN A 86 14.70 5.63 3.41
N VAL A 87 14.11 5.11 4.48
CA VAL A 87 13.33 5.90 5.43
C VAL A 87 14.14 6.08 6.71
N ASP A 88 14.43 7.33 7.05
CA ASP A 88 15.28 7.73 8.19
C ASP A 88 14.57 8.73 9.15
N CYS A 89 13.29 9.01 8.89
CA CYS A 89 12.43 9.87 9.69
C CYS A 89 10.96 9.52 9.45
N HIS A 90 10.04 10.17 10.18
CA HIS A 90 8.60 10.04 9.93
C HIS A 90 8.32 10.29 8.44
N THR A 91 7.74 9.29 7.78
CA THR A 91 7.47 9.33 6.35
C THR A 91 6.02 8.96 6.13
N ASP A 92 5.32 9.78 5.33
CA ASP A 92 3.98 9.49 4.81
C ASP A 92 3.92 10.02 3.37
N ARG A 93 4.29 9.19 2.40
CA ARG A 93 4.44 9.59 0.99
C ARG A 93 3.57 8.75 0.09
N VAL A 94 2.83 9.41 -0.79
CA VAL A 94 2.04 8.77 -1.85
C VAL A 94 2.77 8.93 -3.18
N TYR A 95 3.43 7.87 -3.63
CA TYR A 95 4.03 7.80 -4.96
C TYR A 95 2.94 7.46 -5.99
N MET A 96 2.81 8.30 -7.01
CA MET A 96 1.73 8.23 -8.01
C MET A 96 2.22 7.54 -9.29
N ASP A 97 1.34 6.76 -9.91
CA ASP A 97 1.58 6.08 -11.19
C ASP A 97 2.96 5.38 -11.26
N THR A 98 3.28 4.59 -10.24
CA THR A 98 4.57 3.90 -10.11
C THR A 98 4.67 2.67 -11.02
N ALA A 99 5.86 2.10 -11.12
CA ALA A 99 6.02 0.74 -11.64
C ALA A 99 5.13 -0.25 -10.85
N SER A 100 4.71 -1.32 -11.52
CA SER A 100 3.89 -2.37 -10.90
C SER A 100 4.69 -3.30 -9.99
N SER A 101 6.02 -3.21 -9.97
CA SER A 101 6.89 -4.08 -9.17
C SER A 101 7.87 -3.25 -8.35
N HIS A 102 8.00 -3.60 -7.08
CA HIS A 102 8.95 -3.01 -6.14
C HIS A 102 9.75 -4.11 -5.44
N ARG A 103 10.94 -3.75 -4.96
CA ARG A 103 11.79 -4.65 -4.18
C ARG A 103 12.07 -4.01 -2.83
N LEU A 104 11.80 -4.77 -1.77
CA LEU A 104 12.07 -4.43 -0.38
C LEU A 104 13.28 -5.23 0.10
N SER A 105 14.37 -4.54 0.39
CA SER A 105 15.59 -5.17 0.92
C SER A 105 15.51 -5.40 2.42
N ASN A 106 16.55 -6.03 3.00
CA ASN A 106 16.67 -6.29 4.43
C ASN A 106 15.39 -6.93 5.01
N SER A 107 14.86 -7.91 4.27
CA SER A 107 13.61 -8.57 4.62
C SER A 107 13.87 -9.77 5.55
N PRO A 108 12.84 -10.33 6.21
CA PRO A 108 13.00 -11.51 7.07
C PRO A 108 13.19 -12.81 6.28
N CYS A 109 13.05 -12.81 4.94
CA CYS A 109 13.43 -13.96 4.12
C CYS A 109 14.93 -13.92 3.79
N ASP A 110 15.49 -15.05 3.36
CA ASP A 110 16.89 -15.18 2.96
C ASP A 110 17.11 -14.52 1.58
N GLY A 111 16.88 -13.21 1.51
CA GLY A 111 16.45 -12.56 0.28
C GLY A 111 15.82 -11.18 0.42
N ASP A 112 15.35 -10.67 -0.72
CA ASP A 112 14.47 -9.50 -0.79
C ASP A 112 13.02 -9.96 -0.95
N ILE A 113 12.08 -9.10 -0.56
CA ILE A 113 10.68 -9.28 -0.92
C ILE A 113 10.39 -8.51 -2.21
N ILE A 114 9.91 -9.22 -3.22
CA ILE A 114 9.36 -8.63 -4.44
C ILE A 114 7.88 -8.38 -4.23
N ILE A 115 7.43 -7.16 -4.50
CA ILE A 115 6.06 -6.69 -4.34
C ILE A 115 5.51 -6.37 -5.72
N ASP A 116 4.66 -7.24 -6.24
CA ASP A 116 3.98 -7.05 -7.52
C ASP A 116 2.54 -6.58 -7.29
N LYS A 117 2.20 -5.42 -7.83
CA LYS A 117 0.88 -4.78 -7.76
C LYS A 117 0.09 -5.06 -9.03
N HIS A 118 -1.22 -5.25 -8.88
CA HIS A 118 -2.15 -5.40 -9.99
C HIS A 118 -3.30 -4.40 -9.87
N ASN A 119 -3.45 -3.56 -10.91
CA ASN A 119 -4.49 -2.53 -10.99
C ASN A 119 -4.51 -1.55 -9.80
N LEU A 120 -3.33 -1.27 -9.24
CA LEU A 120 -3.07 -0.33 -8.14
C LEU A 120 -1.89 0.56 -8.54
N PRO A 121 -2.15 1.71 -9.18
CA PRO A 121 -1.10 2.53 -9.78
C PRO A 121 -0.20 3.22 -8.75
N ASP A 122 -0.69 3.44 -7.54
CA ASP A 122 0.02 4.21 -6.51
C ASP A 122 0.73 3.28 -5.52
N THR A 123 1.79 3.79 -4.90
CA THR A 123 2.49 3.13 -3.79
C THR A 123 2.62 4.11 -2.64
N VAL A 124 2.12 3.77 -1.46
CA VAL A 124 2.33 4.56 -0.25
C VAL A 124 3.51 3.99 0.53
N LEU A 125 4.42 4.86 0.95
CA LEU A 125 5.44 4.54 1.94
C LEU A 125 5.11 5.22 3.24
N TRP A 126 5.04 4.42 4.31
CA TRP A 126 4.75 4.94 5.64
C TRP A 126 5.59 4.29 6.74
N ASN A 127 6.14 5.13 7.61
CA ASN A 127 6.71 4.74 8.89
C ASN A 127 6.46 5.91 9.87
N PRO A 128 5.84 5.67 11.04
CA PRO A 128 5.42 6.73 11.94
C PRO A 128 6.60 7.45 12.61
N TRP A 129 7.72 6.76 12.79
CA TRP A 129 8.79 7.19 13.69
C TRP A 129 8.32 7.37 15.15
N GLU A 130 9.25 7.74 16.02
CA GLU A 130 9.08 7.79 17.48
C GLU A 130 7.87 8.64 17.92
N GLU A 131 7.85 9.94 17.59
CA GLU A 131 6.81 10.86 18.10
C GLU A 131 5.38 10.50 17.68
N LYS A 132 5.20 9.86 16.52
CA LYS A 132 3.88 9.43 16.05
C LYS A 132 3.52 8.07 16.63
N ALA A 133 4.49 7.16 16.78
CA ALA A 133 4.30 5.86 17.44
C ALA A 133 3.78 6.04 18.86
N GLU A 134 4.40 6.91 19.67
CA GLU A 134 3.97 7.19 21.05
C GLU A 134 2.54 7.71 21.18
N LYS A 135 2.00 8.32 20.12
CA LYS A 135 0.65 8.91 20.09
C LYS A 135 -0.42 7.93 19.60
N MET A 136 -0.04 6.74 19.13
CA MET A 136 -0.97 5.73 18.66
C MET A 136 -1.25 4.74 19.80
N SER A 137 -2.49 4.76 20.31
CA SER A 137 -2.88 3.94 21.47
C SER A 137 -2.84 2.43 21.22
N ASP A 138 -2.85 2.02 19.95
CA ASP A 138 -2.84 0.64 19.47
C ASP A 138 -1.50 0.23 18.83
N PHE A 139 -0.43 1.03 19.01
CA PHE A 139 0.89 0.80 18.45
C PHE A 139 1.95 0.90 19.57
N GLY A 140 2.90 -0.03 19.61
CA GLY A 140 3.98 0.02 20.60
C GLY A 140 5.02 1.10 20.26
N ASN A 141 5.49 1.86 21.25
CA ASN A 141 6.45 2.94 21.05
C ASN A 141 7.72 2.48 20.28
N ASP A 142 8.16 1.25 20.51
CA ASP A 142 9.37 0.67 19.92
C ASP A 142 9.10 -0.24 18.70
N GLU A 143 7.88 -0.21 18.12
CA GLU A 143 7.54 -1.08 16.98
C GLU A 143 7.93 -0.47 15.62
N TYR A 144 8.03 0.86 15.53
CA TYR A 144 8.36 1.55 14.28
C TYR A 144 9.72 1.15 13.65
N PRO A 145 10.79 0.82 14.40
CA PRO A 145 12.06 0.45 13.80
C PRO A 145 11.99 -0.88 13.04
N ASN A 146 11.01 -1.73 13.35
CA ASN A 146 10.89 -3.08 12.79
C ASN A 146 9.77 -3.21 11.73
N MET A 147 9.28 -2.10 11.21
CA MET A 147 8.23 -2.09 10.19
C MET A 147 8.48 -1.07 9.08
N LEU A 148 8.06 -1.39 7.86
CA LEU A 148 7.85 -0.41 6.81
C LEU A 148 6.54 -0.73 6.09
N CYS A 149 5.67 0.26 5.95
CA CYS A 149 4.51 0.11 5.10
C CYS A 149 4.91 0.40 3.65
N VAL A 150 4.64 -0.57 2.78
CA VAL A 150 4.73 -0.42 1.32
C VAL A 150 3.39 -0.85 0.77
N GLU A 151 2.55 0.12 0.44
CA GLU A 151 1.13 -0.11 0.29
C GLU A 151 0.72 0.07 -1.17
N ALA A 152 0.15 -0.98 -1.77
CA ALA A 152 -0.39 -0.89 -3.11
C ALA A 152 -1.74 -0.18 -3.09
N GLY A 153 -1.89 0.92 -3.85
CA GLY A 153 -3.06 1.79 -3.78
C GLY A 153 -3.60 2.29 -5.13
N TYR A 154 -4.87 2.69 -5.09
CA TYR A 154 -5.53 3.59 -6.02
C TYR A 154 -6.11 4.73 -5.14
N VAL A 155 -5.26 5.71 -4.86
CA VAL A 155 -5.48 6.74 -3.82
C VAL A 155 -5.15 8.15 -4.30
N SER A 156 -4.35 8.31 -5.35
CA SER A 156 -4.06 9.60 -5.97
C SER A 156 -5.27 10.19 -6.70
N LYS A 157 -6.22 9.34 -7.07
CA LYS A 157 -7.48 9.67 -7.75
C LYS A 157 -8.58 8.70 -7.31
N ARG A 158 -9.83 9.03 -7.62
CA ARG A 158 -11.00 8.16 -7.35
C ARG A 158 -11.35 7.36 -8.60
N PHE A 159 -11.67 6.08 -8.44
CA PHE A 159 -12.15 5.22 -9.52
C PHE A 159 -13.68 5.28 -9.53
N LEU A 160 -14.29 5.63 -10.67
CA LEU A 160 -15.75 5.63 -10.84
C LEU A 160 -16.20 4.27 -11.40
N LEU A 161 -17.06 3.56 -10.67
CA LEU A 161 -17.56 2.23 -11.02
C LEU A 161 -19.05 2.29 -11.39
N GLN A 162 -19.39 1.88 -12.61
CA GLN A 162 -20.77 1.91 -13.10
C GLN A 162 -21.62 0.77 -12.52
N PRO A 163 -22.96 0.90 -12.50
CA PRO A 163 -23.85 -0.18 -12.09
C PRO A 163 -23.56 -1.50 -12.81
N GLY A 164 -23.43 -2.59 -12.05
CA GLY A 164 -23.15 -3.92 -12.59
C GLY A 164 -21.68 -4.21 -12.92
N GLU A 165 -20.79 -3.21 -12.87
CA GLU A 165 -19.35 -3.41 -13.10
C GLU A 165 -18.62 -3.95 -11.87
N SER A 166 -17.42 -4.48 -12.11
CA SER A 166 -16.49 -4.92 -11.07
C SER A 166 -15.09 -4.36 -11.29
N PHE A 167 -14.47 -3.88 -10.23
CA PHE A 167 -13.05 -3.52 -10.18
C PHE A 167 -12.26 -4.63 -9.48
N ASN A 168 -11.19 -5.10 -10.12
CA ASN A 168 -10.32 -6.14 -9.58
C ASN A 168 -8.92 -5.58 -9.39
N CYS A 169 -8.38 -5.74 -8.19
CA CYS A 169 -7.02 -5.32 -7.87
C CYS A 169 -6.37 -6.30 -6.90
N GLY A 170 -5.07 -6.17 -6.69
CA GLY A 170 -4.37 -7.04 -5.76
C GLY A 170 -2.88 -6.77 -5.71
N GLN A 171 -2.21 -7.58 -4.90
CA GLN A 171 -0.77 -7.59 -4.79
C GLN A 171 -0.26 -9.01 -4.54
N THR A 172 1.00 -9.23 -4.85
CA THR A 172 1.71 -10.48 -4.63
C THR A 172 3.05 -10.16 -4.01
N PHE A 173 3.39 -10.89 -2.96
CA PHE A 173 4.69 -10.83 -2.32
C PHE A 173 5.42 -12.13 -2.61
N THR A 174 6.66 -12.06 -3.07
CA THR A 174 7.51 -13.22 -3.32
C THR A 174 8.84 -13.04 -2.62
N CYS A 175 9.29 -14.05 -1.88
CA CYS A 175 10.65 -14.07 -1.34
C CYS A 175 11.62 -14.44 -2.48
N ALA A 176 12.47 -13.51 -2.89
CA ALA A 176 13.49 -13.75 -3.91
C ALA A 176 14.85 -13.98 -3.24
N PRO A 177 15.62 -15.02 -3.60
CA PRO A 177 16.97 -15.22 -3.07
C PRO A 177 17.86 -14.00 -3.35
N LYS A 178 18.86 -13.76 -2.49
CA LYS A 178 19.93 -12.81 -2.81
C LYS A 178 20.72 -13.30 -4.02
N GLU A 179 20.96 -12.41 -4.99
CA GLU A 179 21.92 -12.65 -6.08
C GLU A 179 23.36 -12.76 -5.56
#